data_AF-A0A9P1GTY6-F1
#
_entry.id   AF-A0A9P1GTY6-F1
#
_cell.length_a   1.000
_cell.length_b   1.000
_cell.length_c   1.000
_cell.angle_alpha   90.00
_cell.angle_beta   90.00
_cell.angle_gamma   90.00
#
_symmetry.space_group_name_H-M   'P 1'
#
loop_
_entity.id
_entity.type
_entity.pdbx_description
1 polymer ?
#
loop_
_entity_poly.entity_id
_entity_poly.type
_entity_poly.pdbx_seq_one_letter_code
_entity_poly.pdbx_strand_id
1 'polypeptide(L)'
;MLDVVDFISERGGNPEKIRDSQRRRYADVEVVDQVIALWEDHRKTLYQATQVGSKINEVQKQIGIKKKAKEDASELLEQKVALDLEKKALIDAASEKEASLKAKVSSIGNIVHETVPVSNNEDDNEIQKHGLQKDLSLRRNSVFRTTKSSSVLTDMTRIEE
;
A
#
# COMPACT_ATOMS: atom_id res chain seq x y z
N MET A 1 2.30 4.08 3.90
CA MET A 1 1.92 2.67 3.83
C MET A 1 2.93 1.90 4.63
N LEU A 2 2.49 1.01 5.50
CA LEU A 2 3.38 0.13 6.27
C LEU A 2 4.18 -0.78 5.32
N ASP A 3 5.35 -1.22 5.75
CA ASP A 3 6.09 -2.22 4.99
C ASP A 3 5.40 -3.58 5.18
N VAL A 4 5.40 -4.40 4.15
CA VAL A 4 4.98 -5.80 4.22
C VAL A 4 5.77 -6.54 5.31
N VAL A 5 7.06 -6.19 5.49
CA VAL A 5 7.92 -6.78 6.51
C VAL A 5 7.41 -6.51 7.92
N ASP A 6 6.73 -5.38 8.16
CA ASP A 6 6.20 -5.03 9.48
C ASP A 6 5.15 -6.04 9.98
N PHE A 7 4.48 -6.74 9.06
CA PHE A 7 3.48 -7.77 9.34
C PHE A 7 4.10 -9.13 9.69
N ILE A 8 5.37 -9.37 9.35
CA ILE A 8 6.00 -10.68 9.42
C ILE A 8 6.94 -10.76 10.61
N SER A 9 6.55 -11.52 11.63
CA SER A 9 7.35 -11.73 12.85
C SER A 9 8.72 -12.36 12.56
N GLU A 10 8.79 -13.32 11.63
CA GLU A 10 10.05 -13.98 11.23
C GLU A 10 11.08 -13.01 10.64
N ARG A 11 10.64 -11.86 10.10
CA ARG A 11 11.51 -10.85 9.49
C ARG A 11 11.73 -9.62 10.36
N GLY A 12 11.39 -9.71 11.66
CA GLY A 12 11.56 -8.61 12.62
C GLY A 12 10.37 -7.65 12.70
N GLY A 13 9.26 -7.95 12.03
CA GLY A 13 8.00 -7.22 12.15
C GLY A 13 7.27 -7.52 13.45
N ASN A 14 6.26 -6.70 13.76
CA ASN A 14 5.40 -6.88 14.93
C ASN A 14 3.92 -6.75 14.53
N PRO A 15 3.29 -7.86 14.09
CA PRO A 15 1.88 -7.83 13.68
C PRO A 15 0.94 -7.44 14.83
N GLU A 16 1.26 -7.77 16.08
CA GLU A 16 0.41 -7.40 17.23
C GLU A 16 0.26 -5.88 17.38
N LYS A 17 1.35 -5.12 17.19
CA LYS A 17 1.27 -3.65 17.21
C LYS A 17 0.35 -3.10 16.13
N ILE A 18 0.32 -3.75 14.96
CA ILE A 18 -0.56 -3.36 13.86
C ILE A 18 -2.01 -3.72 14.22
N ARG A 19 -2.25 -4.90 14.80
CA ARG A 19 -3.59 -5.31 15.28
C ARG A 19 -4.11 -4.34 16.34
N ASP A 20 -3.29 -3.94 17.31
CA ASP A 20 -3.66 -2.95 18.32
C ASP A 20 -3.96 -1.58 17.71
N SER A 21 -3.15 -1.15 16.75
CA SER A 21 -3.40 0.08 16.00
C SER A 21 -4.73 0.04 15.24
N GLN A 22 -5.11 -1.11 14.67
CA GLN A 22 -6.39 -1.30 14.00
C GLN A 22 -7.56 -1.27 15.00
N ARG A 23 -7.43 -1.91 16.17
CA ARG A 23 -8.42 -1.87 17.25
C ARG A 23 -8.67 -0.44 17.73
N ARG A 24 -7.60 0.36 17.92
CA ARG A 24 -7.70 1.78 18.31
C ARG A 24 -8.43 2.65 17.27
N ARG A 25 -8.49 2.20 16.01
CA ARG A 25 -9.24 2.84 14.93
C ARG A 25 -10.64 2.28 14.71
N TYR A 26 -11.05 1.29 15.50
CA TYR A 26 -12.28 0.53 15.27
C TYR A 26 -12.33 -0.09 13.87
N ALA A 27 -11.16 -0.42 13.32
CA ALA A 27 -11.02 -1.07 12.02
C ALA A 27 -10.90 -2.60 12.20
N ASP A 28 -11.15 -3.32 11.11
CA ASP A 28 -11.02 -4.77 11.11
C ASP A 28 -9.56 -5.21 11.31
N VAL A 29 -9.40 -6.15 12.24
CA VAL A 29 -8.11 -6.73 12.65
C VAL A 29 -7.76 -7.93 11.77
N GLU A 30 -8.76 -8.63 11.23
CA GLU A 30 -8.56 -9.82 10.39
C GLU A 30 -7.80 -9.50 9.10
N VAL A 31 -7.84 -8.24 8.64
CA VAL A 31 -7.06 -7.77 7.49
C VAL A 31 -5.56 -8.01 7.69
N VAL A 32 -5.05 -7.94 8.92
CA VAL A 32 -3.65 -8.23 9.24
C VAL A 32 -3.31 -9.69 8.95
N ASP A 33 -4.18 -10.62 9.35
CA ASP A 33 -3.98 -12.06 9.12
C ASP A 33 -4.12 -12.42 7.64
N GLN A 34 -5.03 -11.76 6.93
CA GLN A 34 -5.15 -11.88 5.47
C GLN A 34 -3.86 -11.45 4.75
N VAL A 35 -3.23 -10.36 5.18
CA VAL A 35 -1.94 -9.91 4.62
C VAL A 35 -0.84 -10.94 4.86
N ILE A 36 -0.76 -11.51 6.06
CA ILE A 36 0.22 -12.56 6.39
C ILE A 36 0.01 -13.79 5.48
N ALA A 37 -1.23 -14.25 5.33
CA ALA A 37 -1.55 -15.39 4.48
C ALA A 37 -1.21 -15.15 2.99
N LEU A 38 -1.53 -13.96 2.46
CA LEU A 38 -1.17 -13.58 1.09
C LEU A 38 0.34 -13.52 0.89
N TRP A 39 1.08 -13.05 1.89
CA TRP A 39 2.55 -13.01 1.85
C TRP A 39 3.16 -14.41 1.80
N GLU A 40 2.68 -15.32 2.62
CA GLU A 40 3.13 -16.71 2.64
C GLU A 40 2.86 -17.41 1.31
N ASP A 41 1.67 -17.21 0.73
CA ASP A 41 1.29 -17.80 -0.55
C ASP A 41 2.11 -17.23 -1.72
N HIS A 42 2.33 -15.91 -1.74
CA HIS A 42 3.25 -15.27 -2.69
C HIS A 42 4.67 -15.87 -2.58
N ARG A 43 5.21 -15.95 -1.36
CA ARG A 43 6.56 -16.49 -1.10
C ARG A 43 6.67 -17.95 -1.54
N LYS A 44 5.65 -18.77 -1.26
CA LYS A 44 5.60 -20.17 -1.68
C LYS A 44 5.58 -20.31 -3.20
N THR A 45 4.77 -19.51 -3.88
CA THR A 45 4.67 -19.51 -5.35
C THR A 45 5.99 -19.10 -6.00
N LEU A 46 6.63 -18.06 -5.47
CA LEU A 46 7.94 -17.60 -5.95
C LEU A 46 9.04 -18.66 -5.73
N TYR A 47 8.99 -19.35 -4.59
CA TYR A 47 9.90 -20.46 -4.32
C TYR A 47 9.69 -21.63 -5.29
N GLN A 48 8.45 -21.98 -5.61
CA GLN A 48 8.14 -22.99 -6.64
C GLN A 48 8.70 -22.58 -8.02
N ALA A 49 8.52 -21.32 -8.42
CA ALA A 49 9.10 -20.80 -9.67
C ALA A 49 10.64 -20.92 -9.68
N THR A 50 11.27 -20.70 -8.53
CA THR A 50 12.73 -20.86 -8.36
C THR A 50 13.16 -22.33 -8.50
N GLN A 51 12.41 -23.27 -7.91
CA GLN A 51 12.67 -24.71 -8.05
C GLN A 51 12.54 -25.17 -9.51
N VAL A 52 11.51 -24.72 -10.22
CA VAL A 52 11.35 -25.00 -11.67
C VAL A 52 12.52 -24.42 -12.46
N GLY A 53 12.98 -23.21 -12.10
CA GLY A 53 14.19 -22.61 -12.66
C GLY A 53 15.44 -23.50 -12.50
N SER A 54 15.63 -24.12 -11.33
CA SER A 54 16.72 -25.08 -11.10
C SER A 54 16.60 -26.31 -12.00
N LYS A 55 15.39 -26.88 -12.15
CA LYS A 55 15.14 -28.01 -13.05
C LYS A 55 15.44 -27.66 -14.52
N ILE A 56 15.07 -26.47 -14.98
CA ILE A 56 15.40 -26.00 -16.34
C ILE A 56 16.91 -25.98 -16.54
N ASN A 57 17.68 -25.48 -15.57
CA ASN A 57 19.14 -25.45 -15.65
C ASN A 57 19.75 -26.86 -15.69
N GLU A 58 19.18 -27.81 -14.95
CA GLU A 58 19.60 -29.22 -14.98
C GLU A 58 19.32 -29.86 -16.34
N VAL A 59 18.10 -29.70 -16.88
CA VAL A 59 17.72 -30.20 -18.22
C VAL A 59 18.62 -29.57 -19.28
N GLN A 60 18.93 -28.27 -19.17
CA GLN A 60 19.81 -27.59 -20.12
C GLN A 60 21.24 -28.16 -20.12
N LYS A 61 21.77 -28.54 -18.95
CA LYS A 61 23.06 -29.25 -18.86
C LYS A 61 22.99 -30.62 -19.54
N GLN A 62 21.92 -31.37 -19.33
CA GLN A 62 21.72 -32.69 -19.95
C GLN A 62 21.63 -32.58 -21.49
N ILE A 63 20.93 -31.56 -22.01
CA ILE A 63 20.87 -31.27 -23.45
C ILE A 63 22.29 -31.01 -24.00
N GLY A 64 23.10 -30.22 -23.29
CA GLY A 64 24.48 -29.94 -23.68
C GLY A 64 25.35 -31.21 -23.77
N ILE A 65 25.19 -32.12 -22.79
CA ILE A 65 25.90 -33.41 -22.77
C ILE A 65 25.47 -34.30 -23.95
N LYS A 66 24.16 -34.48 -24.17
CA LYS A 66 23.64 -35.29 -25.27
C LYS A 66 24.04 -34.76 -26.65
N LYS A 67 23.97 -33.44 -26.85
CA LYS A 67 24.41 -32.80 -28.10
C LYS A 67 25.90 -33.00 -28.35
N LYS A 68 26.73 -32.96 -27.31
CA LYS A 68 28.17 -33.26 -27.41
C LYS A 68 28.43 -34.73 -27.76
N ALA A 69 27.60 -35.64 -27.23
CA ALA A 69 27.62 -37.07 -27.55
C ALA A 69 27.01 -37.43 -28.92
N LYS A 70 26.45 -36.45 -29.66
CA LYS A 70 25.70 -36.63 -30.93
C LYS A 70 24.46 -37.51 -30.78
N GLU A 71 23.88 -37.56 -29.58
CA GLU A 71 22.62 -38.25 -29.30
C GLU A 71 21.42 -37.33 -29.54
N ASP A 72 20.24 -37.93 -29.74
CA ASP A 72 18.99 -37.17 -29.85
C ASP A 72 18.57 -36.59 -28.48
N ALA A 73 18.18 -35.31 -28.51
CA ALA A 73 17.78 -34.53 -27.34
C ALA A 73 16.37 -33.94 -27.49
N SER A 74 15.57 -34.44 -28.45
CA SER A 74 14.22 -33.95 -28.74
C SER A 74 13.30 -34.00 -27.51
N GLU A 75 13.30 -35.11 -26.76
CA GLU A 75 12.52 -35.24 -25.51
C GLU A 75 12.90 -34.21 -24.44
N LEU A 76 14.19 -33.94 -24.26
CA LEU A 76 14.66 -32.97 -23.28
C LEU A 76 14.33 -31.53 -23.69
N LEU A 77 14.28 -31.25 -25.00
CA LEU A 77 13.85 -29.96 -25.51
C LEU A 77 12.35 -29.72 -25.24
N GLU A 78 11.51 -30.74 -25.43
CA GLU A 78 10.09 -30.67 -25.10
C GLU A 78 9.87 -30.46 -23.60
N GLN A 79 10.59 -31.21 -22.75
CA GLN A 79 10.55 -31.02 -21.29
C GLN A 79 10.96 -29.60 -20.89
N LYS A 80 11.99 -29.06 -21.52
CA LYS A 80 12.45 -27.69 -21.27
C LYS A 80 11.40 -26.65 -21.63
N VAL A 81 10.71 -26.82 -22.76
CA VAL A 81 9.60 -25.95 -23.18
C VAL A 81 8.43 -26.03 -22.19
N ALA A 82 8.06 -27.23 -21.72
CA ALA A 82 7.02 -27.42 -20.72
C ALA A 82 7.36 -26.73 -19.38
N LEU A 83 8.61 -26.89 -18.90
CA LEU A 83 9.08 -26.24 -17.67
C LEU A 83 9.17 -24.71 -17.82
N ASP A 84 9.56 -24.20 -18.98
CA ASP A 84 9.58 -22.75 -19.25
C ASP A 84 8.16 -22.16 -19.19
N LEU A 85 7.16 -22.88 -19.72
CA LEU A 85 5.75 -22.49 -19.63
C LEU A 85 5.25 -22.50 -18.18
N GLU A 86 5.54 -23.57 -17.44
CA GLU A 86 5.18 -23.70 -16.01
C GLU A 86 5.81 -22.58 -15.18
N LYS A 87 7.09 -22.30 -15.39
CA LYS A 87 7.80 -21.21 -14.71
C LYS A 87 7.15 -19.87 -14.99
N LYS A 88 6.78 -19.60 -16.24
CA LYS A 88 6.12 -18.35 -16.61
C LYS A 88 4.77 -18.21 -15.90
N ALA A 89 3.94 -19.26 -15.91
CA ALA A 89 2.65 -19.26 -15.22
C ALA A 89 2.81 -19.01 -13.71
N LEU A 90 3.81 -19.60 -13.07
CA LEU A 90 4.10 -19.36 -11.64
C LEU A 90 4.56 -17.93 -11.35
N ILE A 91 5.36 -17.33 -12.25
CA ILE A 91 5.79 -15.92 -12.12
C ILE A 91 4.60 -14.98 -12.28
N ASP A 92 3.74 -15.22 -13.27
CA ASP A 92 2.54 -14.41 -13.49
C ASP A 92 1.60 -14.51 -12.27
N ALA A 93 1.37 -15.72 -11.76
CA ALA A 93 0.60 -15.92 -10.53
C ALA A 93 1.23 -15.27 -9.28
N ALA A 94 2.56 -15.26 -9.17
CA ALA A 94 3.24 -14.57 -8.08
C ALA A 94 3.05 -13.05 -8.17
N SER A 95 3.13 -12.48 -9.37
CA SER A 95 2.90 -11.05 -9.62
C SER A 95 1.47 -10.62 -9.22
N GLU A 96 0.46 -11.42 -9.56
CA GLU A 96 -0.93 -11.16 -9.16
C GLU A 96 -1.12 -11.19 -7.64
N LYS A 97 -0.47 -12.15 -6.95
CA LYS A 97 -0.50 -12.25 -5.48
C LYS A 97 0.22 -11.08 -4.83
N GLU A 98 1.35 -10.63 -5.37
CA GLU A 98 2.07 -9.45 -4.90
C GLU A 98 1.22 -8.18 -5.05
N ALA A 99 0.56 -8.00 -6.19
CA ALA A 99 -0.35 -6.87 -6.41
C ALA A 99 -1.51 -6.86 -5.40
N SER A 100 -2.12 -8.03 -5.17
CA SER A 100 -3.21 -8.22 -4.21
C SER A 100 -2.75 -7.91 -2.78
N LEU A 101 -1.58 -8.40 -2.40
CA LEU A 101 -0.95 -8.11 -1.12
C LEU A 101 -0.70 -6.61 -0.95
N LYS A 102 -0.08 -5.94 -1.94
CA LYS A 102 0.20 -4.50 -1.87
C LYS A 102 -1.08 -3.67 -1.75
N ALA A 103 -2.15 -4.07 -2.44
CA ALA A 103 -3.45 -3.41 -2.33
C ALA A 103 -4.04 -3.54 -0.92
N LYS A 104 -3.95 -4.74 -0.32
CA LYS A 104 -4.39 -4.97 1.07
C LYS A 104 -3.55 -4.19 2.07
N VAL A 105 -2.23 -4.18 1.94
CA VAL A 105 -1.35 -3.38 2.82
C VAL A 105 -1.62 -1.88 2.67
N SER A 106 -1.95 -1.40 1.47
CA SER A 106 -2.33 0.00 1.24
C SER A 106 -3.62 0.41 1.96
N SER A 107 -4.52 -0.53 2.23
CA SER A 107 -5.76 -0.26 2.97
C SER A 107 -5.53 -0.03 4.48
N ILE A 108 -4.37 -0.45 5.00
CA ILE A 108 -4.03 -0.34 6.42
C ILE A 108 -3.31 1.00 6.67
N GLY A 109 -3.83 1.77 7.63
CA GLY A 109 -3.22 3.03 8.04
C GLY A 109 -1.89 2.85 8.79
N ASN A 110 -1.14 3.94 8.97
CA ASN A 110 0.11 3.93 9.75
C ASN A 110 -0.11 3.49 11.20
N ILE A 111 0.92 3.13 11.98
CA ILE A 111 0.72 2.78 13.39
C ILE A 111 0.30 4.02 14.21
N VAL A 112 -0.75 3.90 15.03
CA VAL A 112 -1.18 4.96 15.96
C VAL A 112 -0.17 5.11 17.10
N HIS A 113 0.35 6.31 17.30
CA HIS A 113 1.32 6.59 18.37
C HIS A 113 0.67 6.46 19.78
N GLU A 114 1.47 6.14 20.79
CA GLU A 114 0.98 5.88 22.16
C GLU A 114 0.29 7.11 22.77
N THR A 115 0.71 8.31 22.41
CA THR A 115 0.16 9.59 22.93
C THR A 115 -1.19 9.96 22.33
N VAL A 116 -1.64 9.29 21.27
CA VAL A 116 -2.89 9.66 20.60
C VAL A 116 -4.07 9.11 21.40
N PRO A 117 -5.01 9.95 21.86
CA PRO A 117 -6.19 9.47 22.58
C PRO A 117 -7.01 8.55 21.68
N VAL A 118 -7.53 7.47 22.27
CA VAL A 118 -8.42 6.54 21.57
C VAL A 118 -9.84 7.10 21.66
N SER A 119 -10.35 7.61 20.56
CA SER A 119 -11.74 8.04 20.45
C SER A 119 -12.32 7.60 19.10
N ASN A 120 -13.66 7.48 19.05
CA ASN A 120 -14.40 7.16 17.82
C ASN A 120 -15.00 8.40 17.15
N ASN A 121 -15.02 9.55 17.83
CA ASN A 121 -15.65 10.79 17.35
C ASN A 121 -14.69 11.99 17.45
N GLU A 122 -15.04 13.06 16.75
CA GLU A 122 -14.25 14.29 16.72
C GLU A 122 -14.40 15.14 17.99
N ASP A 123 -15.35 14.79 18.87
CA ASP A 123 -15.67 15.55 20.08
C ASP A 123 -14.56 15.48 21.14
N ASP A 124 -13.78 14.38 21.15
CA ASP A 124 -12.66 14.17 22.08
C ASP A 124 -11.34 14.77 21.58
N ASN A 125 -11.36 15.52 20.48
CA ASN A 125 -10.16 16.16 19.95
C ASN A 125 -9.61 17.21 20.92
N GLU A 126 -8.31 17.13 21.22
CA GLU A 126 -7.64 18.12 22.06
C GLU A 126 -7.66 19.50 21.40
N ILE A 127 -8.32 20.46 22.04
CA ILE A 127 -8.39 21.84 21.55
C ILE A 127 -7.10 22.56 21.92
N GLN A 128 -6.19 22.71 20.95
CA GLN A 128 -5.03 23.58 21.10
C GLN A 128 -5.36 24.99 20.60
N LYS A 129 -5.34 25.98 21.52
CA LYS A 129 -5.51 27.39 21.18
C LYS A 129 -4.15 28.08 21.16
N HIS A 130 -3.82 28.75 20.05
CA HIS A 130 -2.67 29.65 19.95
C HIS A 130 -3.14 31.02 19.45
N GLY A 131 -2.81 32.09 20.19
CA GLY A 131 -3.11 33.48 19.86
C GLY A 131 -3.82 34.27 20.98
N LEU A 132 -3.70 35.60 20.92
CA LEU A 132 -4.48 36.54 21.75
C LEU A 132 -5.93 36.55 21.24
N GLN A 133 -6.88 36.19 22.09
CA GLN A 133 -8.31 36.35 21.79
C GLN A 133 -8.60 37.85 21.71
N LYS A 134 -8.61 38.41 20.48
CA LYS A 134 -9.15 39.75 20.27
C LYS A 134 -10.64 39.68 20.61
N ASP A 135 -11.08 40.50 21.55
CA ASP A 135 -12.47 40.94 21.64
C ASP A 135 -12.89 41.42 20.25
N LEU A 136 -13.64 40.59 19.54
CA LEU A 136 -14.34 40.96 18.33
C LEU A 136 -15.82 41.15 18.70
N SER A 137 -16.15 42.33 19.21
CA SER A 137 -17.52 42.84 19.30
C SER A 137 -18.12 43.24 17.94
N LEU A 138 -17.50 42.87 16.81
CA LEU A 138 -18.09 43.07 15.48
C LEU A 138 -19.00 41.90 15.08
N ARG A 139 -20.26 42.23 14.80
CA ARG A 139 -21.30 41.33 14.25
C ARG A 139 -20.73 40.46 13.12
N ARG A 140 -20.88 39.13 13.25
CA ARG A 140 -20.56 38.15 12.19
C ARG A 140 -21.40 38.42 10.95
N ASN A 141 -20.83 39.12 9.97
CA ASN A 141 -21.26 38.95 8.60
C ASN A 141 -20.67 37.63 8.10
N SER A 142 -21.54 36.69 7.71
CA SER A 142 -21.15 35.43 7.09
C SER A 142 -20.15 35.69 5.95
N VAL A 143 -19.04 34.95 5.96
CA VAL A 143 -17.93 35.03 4.98
C VAL A 143 -18.43 34.87 3.53
N PHE A 144 -19.64 34.33 3.34
CA PHE A 144 -20.28 34.15 2.04
C PHE A 144 -20.69 35.46 1.32
N ARG A 145 -20.72 36.61 2.01
CA ARG A 145 -21.31 37.85 1.48
C ARG A 145 -20.33 38.93 1.00
N THR A 146 -19.01 38.73 1.11
CA THR A 146 -18.04 39.81 0.91
C THR A 146 -17.56 40.02 -0.53
N THR A 147 -18.00 39.21 -1.51
CA THR A 147 -17.51 39.32 -2.90
C THR A 147 -18.37 40.17 -3.84
N LYS A 148 -19.38 40.91 -3.35
CA LYS A 148 -20.29 41.69 -4.22
C LYS A 148 -20.29 43.22 -4.07
N SER A 149 -19.35 43.82 -3.34
CA SER A 149 -19.32 45.29 -3.19
C SER A 149 -18.00 45.94 -3.60
N SER A 150 -17.41 45.51 -4.72
CA SER A 150 -16.37 46.29 -5.41
C SER A 150 -16.80 46.50 -6.85
N SER A 151 -17.85 47.30 -7.05
CA SER A 151 -18.21 47.80 -8.37
C SER A 151 -18.87 49.17 -8.25
N VAL A 152 -18.10 50.16 -8.70
CA VAL A 152 -18.52 51.46 -9.25
C VAL A 152 -19.11 52.47 -8.26
N LEU A 153 -18.35 53.54 -8.01
CA LEU A 153 -18.88 54.91 -8.11
C LEU A 153 -17.75 55.84 -8.56
N THR A 154 -17.51 55.85 -9.86
CA THR A 154 -16.93 57.00 -10.54
C THR A 154 -18.04 58.05 -10.69
N ASP A 155 -17.63 59.32 -10.62
CA ASP A 155 -18.29 60.53 -11.13
C ASP A 155 -19.00 61.52 -10.18
N MET A 156 -18.40 62.72 -10.21
CA MET A 156 -19.00 64.04 -10.45
C MET A 156 -19.47 64.92 -9.29
N THR A 157 -19.13 66.21 -9.49
CA THR A 157 -19.62 67.47 -8.89
C THR A 157 -18.94 67.88 -7.57
N ARG A 158 -18.02 68.87 -7.53
CA ARG A 158 -18.08 70.31 -7.86
C ARG A 158 -18.92 71.12 -6.86
N ILE A 159 -18.30 72.21 -6.38
CA ILE A 159 -18.83 73.51 -5.90
C ILE A 159 -18.58 73.83 -4.40
N GLU A 160 -17.56 74.67 -4.20
CA GLU A 160 -17.45 75.92 -3.38
C GLU A 160 -18.07 76.00 -1.98
N GLU A 161 -17.24 76.33 -0.98
CA GLU A 161 -17.06 77.69 -0.44
C GLU A 161 -15.65 77.88 0.11
#